data_AF-A0A538PI97-F1
#
_entry.id   AF-A0A538PI97-F1
#
_cell.length_a   1.000
_cell.length_b   1.000
_cell.length_c   1.000
_cell.angle_alpha   90.00
_cell.angle_beta   90.00
_cell.angle_gamma   90.00
#
_symmetry.space_group_name_H-M   'P 1'
#
loop_
_entity.id
_entity.type
_entity.pdbx_description
1 polymer ?
#
loop_
_entity_poly.entity_id
_entity_poly.type
_entity_poly.pdbx_seq_one_letter_code
_entity_poly.pdbx_strand_id
1 'polypeptide(L)'
;MIEFAASRFGDPLLHATSVDDFDDRLDALTDSPEALYCTELLAPHMPLVQASLPMSAPLLAAAAGHNLEDTQGQVSKDPQRILEAWLDAQRQAAQLMWSTDGTPVSEAPFAGTDLPIEIEKLIFHGLRANFCGLAIEQVFSAGRLIPAWLAGALADRLVVSARQHLRLLASLPGVSVDEAIVPETERLDFAAIEAHHQRAKAASQRSYERARARLGL
;
A
#
# COMPACT_ATOMS: atom_id res chain seq x y z
N MET A 1 11.77 12.90 11.41
CA MET A 1 11.69 12.17 10.14
C MET A 1 10.23 11.90 9.75
N ILE A 2 9.42 11.35 10.66
CA ILE A 2 7.98 11.14 10.45
C ILE A 2 7.24 12.45 10.19
N GLU A 3 7.42 13.47 11.04
CA GLU A 3 6.84 14.81 10.84
C GLU A 3 7.26 15.46 9.51
N PHE A 4 8.51 15.23 9.08
CA PHE A 4 8.99 15.69 7.78
C PHE A 4 8.24 14.99 6.64
N ALA A 5 8.08 13.66 6.71
CA ALA A 5 7.36 12.90 5.70
C ALA A 5 5.85 13.24 5.66
N ALA A 6 5.24 13.42 6.83
CA ALA A 6 3.84 13.87 6.97
C ALA A 6 3.65 15.27 6.34
N SER A 7 4.56 16.20 6.61
CA SER A 7 4.54 17.53 6.00
C SER A 7 4.82 17.50 4.49
N ARG A 8 5.80 16.71 4.05
CA ARG A 8 6.24 16.69 2.64
C ARG A 8 5.30 15.92 1.71
N PHE A 9 4.75 14.81 2.17
CA PHE A 9 3.96 13.88 1.36
C PHE A 9 2.50 13.76 1.81
N GLY A 10 2.23 13.94 3.11
CA GLY A 10 0.86 13.96 3.64
C GLY A 10 0.13 15.29 3.39
N ASP A 11 0.76 16.43 3.68
CA ASP A 11 0.14 17.76 3.52
C ASP A 11 -0.40 18.03 2.11
N PRO A 12 0.30 17.70 1.00
CA PRO A 12 -0.20 17.93 -0.35
C PRO A 12 -1.54 17.23 -0.65
N LEU A 13 -1.79 16.07 -0.04
CA LEU A 13 -3.05 15.33 -0.16
C LEU A 13 -4.20 16.06 0.54
N LEU A 14 -3.91 16.80 1.61
CA LEU A 14 -4.91 17.54 2.38
C LEU A 14 -5.41 18.80 1.67
N HIS A 15 -4.77 19.21 0.58
CA HIS A 15 -5.17 20.33 -0.27
C HIS A 15 -5.99 19.90 -1.50
N ALA A 16 -6.40 18.64 -1.56
CA ALA A 16 -7.28 18.17 -2.62
C ALA A 16 -8.61 18.93 -2.61
N THR A 17 -9.14 19.17 -3.80
CA THR A 17 -10.37 19.95 -4.03
C THR A 17 -11.58 19.07 -4.39
N SER A 18 -11.34 17.82 -4.76
CA SER A 18 -12.32 16.78 -5.04
C SER A 18 -11.74 15.40 -4.73
N VAL A 19 -12.58 14.36 -4.83
CA VAL A 19 -12.12 12.96 -4.73
C VAL A 19 -11.17 12.60 -5.87
N ASP A 20 -11.46 13.04 -7.10
CA ASP A 20 -10.61 12.77 -8.26
C ASP A 20 -9.23 13.45 -8.12
N ASP A 21 -9.20 14.71 -7.66
CA ASP A 21 -7.93 15.43 -7.39
C ASP A 21 -7.14 14.77 -6.25
N PHE A 22 -7.84 14.20 -5.25
CA PHE A 22 -7.19 13.43 -4.19
C PHE A 22 -6.53 12.14 -4.74
N ASP A 23 -7.26 11.38 -5.57
CA ASP A 23 -6.75 10.15 -6.17
C ASP A 23 -5.56 10.44 -7.13
N ASP A 24 -5.65 11.48 -7.96
CA ASP A 24 -4.57 11.91 -8.84
C ASP A 24 -3.30 12.31 -8.06
N ARG A 25 -3.44 13.01 -6.94
CA ARG A 25 -2.30 13.38 -6.08
C ARG A 25 -1.70 12.17 -5.39
N LEU A 26 -2.54 11.24 -4.96
CA LEU A 26 -2.10 10.00 -4.33
C LEU A 26 -1.27 9.16 -5.32
N ASP A 27 -1.70 9.10 -6.58
CA ASP A 27 -1.01 8.38 -7.64
C ASP A 27 0.29 9.08 -8.07
N ALA A 28 0.29 10.40 -8.13
CA ALA A 28 1.50 11.17 -8.38
C ALA A 28 2.58 10.94 -7.30
N LEU A 29 2.19 10.67 -6.05
CA LEU A 29 3.14 10.32 -4.99
C LEU A 29 3.73 8.92 -5.18
N THR A 30 2.92 7.95 -5.60
CA THR A 30 3.40 6.58 -5.86
C THR A 30 4.33 6.50 -7.08
N ASP A 31 4.21 7.43 -8.02
CA ASP A 31 5.10 7.54 -9.18
C ASP A 31 6.33 8.44 -8.92
N SER A 32 6.40 9.09 -7.76
CA SER A 32 7.47 10.04 -7.43
C SER A 32 8.72 9.31 -6.91
N PRO A 33 9.88 9.41 -7.60
CA PRO A 33 11.12 8.78 -7.12
C PRO A 33 11.56 9.30 -5.74
N GLU A 34 11.30 10.57 -5.44
CA GLU A 34 11.60 11.17 -4.12
C GLU A 34 10.75 10.53 -3.02
N ALA A 35 9.45 10.34 -3.29
CA ALA A 35 8.53 9.77 -2.31
C ALA A 35 8.78 8.27 -2.10
N LEU A 36 9.13 7.53 -3.15
CA LEU A 36 9.54 6.14 -3.08
C LEU A 36 10.81 5.97 -2.25
N TYR A 37 11.85 6.76 -2.54
CA TYR A 37 13.10 6.75 -1.78
C TYR A 37 12.89 7.10 -0.30
N CYS A 38 12.05 8.10 -0.02
CA CYS A 38 11.68 8.41 1.36
C CYS A 38 10.91 7.27 2.03
N THR A 39 10.07 6.55 1.30
CA THR A 39 9.32 5.40 1.85
C THR A 39 10.25 4.23 2.18
N GLU A 40 11.27 3.96 1.36
CA GLU A 40 12.31 2.97 1.66
C GLU A 40 13.07 3.34 2.95
N LEU A 41 13.53 4.58 3.06
CA LEU A 41 14.20 5.08 4.27
C LEU A 41 13.29 5.03 5.52
N LEU A 42 11.99 5.21 5.33
CA LEU A 42 11.00 5.15 6.40
C LEU A 42 10.54 3.73 6.69
N ALA A 43 10.66 2.76 5.79
CA ALA A 43 10.13 1.41 5.94
C ALA A 43 10.54 0.73 7.27
N PRO A 44 11.80 0.87 7.74
CA PRO A 44 12.21 0.43 9.07
C PRO A 44 11.42 1.06 10.23
N HIS A 45 10.92 2.27 10.04
CA HIS A 45 10.28 3.09 11.06
C HIS A 45 8.77 3.23 10.86
N MET A 46 8.22 2.80 9.72
CA MET A 46 6.79 2.83 9.43
C MET A 46 5.95 2.11 10.47
N PRO A 47 6.38 0.97 11.05
CA PRO A 47 5.64 0.36 12.15
C PRO A 47 5.55 1.24 13.41
N LEU A 48 6.55 2.10 13.66
CA LEU A 48 6.54 3.08 14.76
C LEU A 48 5.65 4.27 14.43
N VAL A 49 5.69 4.78 13.18
CA VAL A 49 4.73 5.79 12.67
C VAL A 49 3.32 5.29 12.91
N GLN A 50 3.05 4.07 12.46
CA GLN A 50 1.73 3.46 12.50
C GLN A 50 1.26 3.10 13.92
N ALA A 51 2.19 2.82 14.84
CA ALA A 51 1.89 2.67 16.26
C ALA A 51 1.63 4.02 16.96
N SER A 52 2.17 5.11 16.41
CA SER A 52 2.00 6.48 16.91
C SER A 52 0.75 7.15 16.34
N LEU A 53 0.31 6.73 15.15
CA LEU A 53 -0.94 7.18 14.55
C LEU A 53 -2.10 6.83 15.49
N PRO A 54 -2.92 7.80 15.92
CA PRO A 54 -4.18 7.54 16.60
C PRO A 54 -5.22 7.03 15.57
N MET A 55 -4.96 5.86 14.99
CA MET A 55 -5.70 5.29 13.85
C MET A 55 -7.11 4.80 14.18
N SER A 56 -7.56 4.83 15.45
CA SER A 56 -8.62 3.91 15.87
C SER A 56 -10.00 4.50 16.19
N ALA A 57 -10.21 5.82 16.28
CA ALA A 57 -11.58 6.27 16.62
C ALA A 57 -12.04 7.58 15.98
N PRO A 58 -11.30 8.70 16.04
CA PRO A 58 -11.90 10.00 15.67
C PRO A 58 -12.09 10.16 14.16
N LEU A 59 -11.18 9.62 13.33
CA LEU A 59 -11.24 9.71 11.87
C LEU A 59 -12.22 8.69 11.26
N LEU A 60 -12.27 7.48 11.81
CA LEU A 60 -13.29 6.48 11.49
C LEU A 60 -14.67 6.95 11.95
N ALA A 61 -14.78 7.62 13.11
CA ALA A 61 -16.03 8.23 13.59
C ALA A 61 -16.42 9.48 12.78
N ALA A 62 -15.46 10.28 12.33
CA ALA A 62 -15.72 11.42 11.44
C ALA A 62 -16.15 10.96 10.03
N ALA A 63 -15.58 9.86 9.53
CA ALA A 63 -16.07 9.19 8.33
C ALA A 63 -17.46 8.54 8.56
N ALA A 64 -17.71 7.94 9.73
CA ALA A 64 -19.00 7.36 10.10
C ALA A 64 -20.09 8.41 10.40
N GLY A 65 -19.72 9.66 10.67
CA GLY A 65 -20.64 10.81 10.76
C GLY A 65 -21.36 11.13 9.44
N HIS A 66 -20.92 10.53 8.33
CA HIS A 66 -21.58 10.53 7.04
C HIS A 66 -21.69 9.11 6.51
N ASN A 67 -22.85 8.48 6.69
CA ASN A 67 -23.34 7.26 6.04
C ASN A 67 -22.31 6.45 5.23
N LEU A 68 -21.52 5.62 5.92
CA LEU A 68 -20.76 4.52 5.32
C LEU A 68 -21.66 3.49 4.59
N GLU A 69 -22.98 3.59 4.73
CA GLU A 69 -23.96 2.76 4.02
C GLU A 69 -24.25 3.24 2.59
N ASP A 70 -24.01 4.52 2.26
CA ASP A 70 -24.40 5.10 0.97
C ASP A 70 -23.27 5.17 -0.07
N THR A 71 -22.00 5.09 0.34
CA THR A 71 -20.86 4.93 -0.58
C THR A 71 -20.74 3.47 -1.00
N GLN A 72 -21.59 3.11 -1.97
CA GLN A 72 -21.63 1.81 -2.62
C GLN A 72 -20.26 1.36 -3.13
N GLY A 73 -19.75 0.27 -2.53
CA GLY A 73 -18.97 -0.74 -3.24
C GLY A 73 -17.78 -1.29 -2.47
N GLN A 74 -18.03 -2.30 -1.63
CA GLN A 74 -17.01 -3.22 -1.07
C GLN A 74 -16.06 -2.65 0.01
N VAL A 75 -16.49 -1.70 0.83
CA VAL A 75 -15.80 -1.49 2.12
C VAL A 75 -16.07 -2.71 3.00
N SER A 76 -15.00 -3.39 3.40
CA SER A 76 -15.03 -4.57 4.24
C SER A 76 -15.91 -4.38 5.47
N LYS A 77 -16.55 -5.47 5.91
CA LYS A 77 -17.48 -5.51 7.06
C LYS A 77 -16.87 -5.04 8.38
N ASP A 78 -15.56 -4.80 8.45
CA ASP A 78 -14.85 -4.30 9.63
C ASP A 78 -13.53 -3.54 9.23
N PRO A 79 -13.61 -2.21 8.98
CA PRO A 79 -12.45 -1.39 8.61
C PRO A 79 -11.36 -1.36 9.68
N GLN A 80 -11.73 -1.29 10.95
CA GLN A 80 -10.78 -1.22 12.06
C GLN A 80 -9.94 -2.50 12.14
N ARG A 81 -10.60 -3.66 12.06
CA ARG A 81 -9.92 -4.95 12.09
C ARG A 81 -8.96 -5.15 10.93
N ILE A 82 -9.27 -4.62 9.74
CA ILE A 82 -8.33 -4.63 8.60
C ILE A 82 -7.08 -3.80 8.91
N LEU A 83 -7.27 -2.58 9.40
CA LEU A 83 -6.15 -1.69 9.67
C LEU A 83 -5.25 -2.31 10.75
N GLU A 84 -5.82 -2.83 11.84
CA GLU A 84 -5.07 -3.51 12.90
C GLU A 84 -4.28 -4.71 12.35
N ALA A 85 -4.92 -5.58 11.55
CA ALA A 85 -4.25 -6.73 10.96
C ALA A 85 -3.17 -6.32 9.95
N TRP A 86 -3.39 -5.25 9.19
CA TRP A 86 -2.41 -4.69 8.26
C TRP A 86 -1.18 -4.16 8.99
N LEU A 87 -1.37 -3.41 10.07
CA LEU A 87 -0.28 -2.91 10.90
C LEU A 87 0.51 -4.05 11.56
N ASP A 88 -0.19 -5.06 12.06
CA ASP A 88 0.47 -6.20 12.68
C ASP A 88 1.26 -7.03 11.65
N ALA A 89 0.69 -7.30 10.48
CA ALA A 89 1.37 -7.98 9.39
C ALA A 89 2.62 -7.21 8.90
N GLN A 90 2.57 -5.87 8.85
CA GLN A 90 3.75 -5.06 8.54
C GLN A 90 4.86 -5.19 9.59
N ARG A 91 4.51 -5.23 10.88
CA ARG A 91 5.49 -5.45 11.95
C ARG A 91 6.15 -6.82 11.83
N GLN A 92 5.36 -7.86 11.60
CA GLN A 92 5.86 -9.22 11.40
C GLN A 92 6.81 -9.28 10.19
N ALA A 93 6.42 -8.68 9.06
CA ALA A 93 7.26 -8.60 7.86
C ALA A 93 8.57 -7.82 8.11
N ALA A 94 8.52 -6.69 8.81
CA ALA A 94 9.72 -5.93 9.17
C ALA A 94 10.67 -6.72 10.09
N GLN A 95 10.13 -7.44 11.08
CA GLN A 95 10.91 -8.31 11.96
C GLN A 95 11.60 -9.44 11.19
N LEU A 96 10.92 -10.05 10.21
CA LEU A 96 11.52 -11.07 9.35
C LEU A 96 12.72 -10.51 8.59
N MET A 97 12.60 -9.30 8.01
CA MET A 97 13.69 -8.63 7.30
C MET A 97 14.89 -8.31 8.20
N TRP A 98 14.67 -7.98 9.47
CA TRP A 98 15.74 -7.66 10.42
C TRP A 98 16.33 -8.86 11.15
N SER A 99 15.60 -9.98 11.27
CA SER A 99 16.05 -11.17 11.99
C SER A 99 17.10 -12.01 11.24
N THR A 100 17.30 -11.75 9.94
CA THR A 100 18.33 -12.40 9.12
C THR A 100 19.70 -11.75 9.31
N ASP A 101 20.43 -12.18 10.34
CA ASP A 101 21.81 -11.79 10.72
C ASP A 101 22.94 -12.12 9.69
N GLY A 102 22.64 -12.34 8.40
CA GLY A 102 23.66 -12.86 7.46
C GLY A 102 23.49 -12.51 5.99
N THR A 103 22.38 -11.92 5.60
CA THR A 103 22.21 -11.30 4.29
C THR A 103 21.04 -10.35 4.50
N PRO A 104 21.14 -9.06 4.14
CA PRO A 104 19.90 -8.33 3.94
C PRO A 104 19.09 -9.23 3.01
N VAL A 105 17.88 -9.61 3.42
CA VAL A 105 16.85 -9.79 2.40
C VAL A 105 16.87 -8.43 1.75
N SER A 106 17.66 -8.31 0.67
CA SER A 106 17.80 -7.07 -0.06
C SER A 106 16.38 -6.57 -0.22
N GLU A 107 16.16 -5.28 -0.13
CA GLU A 107 14.89 -4.65 -0.53
C GLU A 107 14.46 -5.05 -1.98
N ALA A 108 15.22 -5.91 -2.66
CA ALA A 108 15.03 -6.53 -3.96
C ALA A 108 14.57 -8.01 -3.97
N PRO A 109 13.40 -8.42 -3.44
CA PRO A 109 12.47 -9.11 -4.32
C PRO A 109 11.80 -8.07 -5.23
N PHE A 110 11.71 -6.81 -4.79
CA PHE A 110 10.80 -5.84 -5.38
C PHE A 110 11.46 -4.61 -6.04
N ALA A 111 12.71 -4.29 -5.72
CA ALA A 111 13.49 -3.22 -6.36
C ALA A 111 14.11 -3.61 -7.73
N GLY A 112 13.37 -4.35 -8.57
CA GLY A 112 13.78 -4.71 -9.92
C GLY A 112 12.68 -4.39 -10.94
N THR A 113 13.04 -3.89 -12.12
CA THR A 113 12.12 -3.53 -13.24
C THR A 113 11.40 -4.73 -13.88
N ASP A 114 11.28 -5.84 -13.16
CA ASP A 114 11.02 -7.15 -13.72
C ASP A 114 10.11 -8.02 -12.81
N LEU A 115 9.43 -7.39 -11.86
CA LEU A 115 8.43 -8.03 -11.01
C LEU A 115 7.20 -8.48 -11.81
N PRO A 116 6.50 -9.53 -11.35
CA PRO A 116 5.15 -9.82 -11.82
C PRO A 116 4.20 -8.67 -11.49
N ILE A 117 3.39 -8.26 -12.47
CA ILE A 117 2.46 -7.12 -12.35
C ILE A 117 1.46 -7.27 -11.20
N GLU A 118 1.08 -8.50 -10.85
CA GLU A 118 0.20 -8.80 -9.73
C GLU A 118 0.82 -8.41 -8.39
N ILE A 119 2.13 -8.58 -8.26
CA ILE A 119 2.88 -8.22 -7.05
C ILE A 119 3.08 -6.70 -7.01
N GLU A 120 3.49 -6.08 -8.12
CA GLU A 120 3.66 -4.62 -8.22
C GLU A 120 2.41 -3.86 -7.81
N LYS A 121 1.23 -4.31 -8.27
CA LYS A 121 -0.06 -3.73 -7.89
C LYS A 121 -0.31 -3.73 -6.38
N LEU A 122 0.07 -4.80 -5.69
CA LEU A 122 -0.16 -4.91 -4.25
C LEU A 122 0.83 -4.08 -3.43
N ILE A 123 2.05 -3.90 -3.93
CA ILE A 123 3.04 -2.96 -3.37
C ILE A 123 2.54 -1.53 -3.54
N PHE A 124 2.03 -1.19 -4.72
CA PHE A 124 1.45 0.11 -5.01
C PHE A 124 0.31 0.46 -4.05
N HIS A 125 -0.57 -0.51 -3.73
CA HIS A 125 -1.54 -0.34 -2.65
C HIS A 125 -0.89 -0.13 -1.27
N GLY A 126 0.21 -0.80 -0.97
CA GLY A 126 0.97 -0.53 0.26
C GLY A 126 1.46 0.91 0.35
N LEU A 127 1.99 1.47 -0.74
CA LEU A 127 2.43 2.86 -0.82
C LEU A 127 1.27 3.84 -0.64
N ARG A 128 0.15 3.64 -1.36
CA ARG A 128 -1.05 4.46 -1.20
C ARG A 128 -1.53 4.49 0.26
N ALA A 129 -1.60 3.32 0.91
CA ALA A 129 -1.97 3.24 2.32
C ALA A 129 -1.00 3.98 3.25
N ASN A 130 0.31 3.92 2.98
CA ASN A 130 1.31 4.67 3.73
C ASN A 130 1.14 6.19 3.57
N PHE A 131 0.93 6.69 2.35
CA PHE A 131 0.70 8.11 2.12
C PHE A 131 -0.60 8.61 2.75
N CYS A 132 -1.68 7.81 2.71
CA CYS A 132 -2.90 8.12 3.47
C CYS A 132 -2.61 8.19 4.97
N GLY A 133 -1.81 7.27 5.51
CA GLY A 133 -1.36 7.32 6.91
C GLY A 133 -0.57 8.60 7.24
N LEU A 134 0.33 9.03 6.36
CA LEU A 134 1.09 10.28 6.53
C LEU A 134 0.20 11.52 6.46
N ALA A 135 -0.81 11.53 5.60
CA ALA A 135 -1.80 12.60 5.54
C ALA A 135 -2.63 12.67 6.84
N ILE A 136 -3.02 11.52 7.38
CA ILE A 136 -3.69 11.43 8.68
C ILE A 136 -2.80 11.96 9.81
N GLU A 137 -1.53 11.55 9.86
CA GLU A 137 -0.57 12.10 10.83
C GLU A 137 -0.52 13.61 10.73
N GLN A 138 -0.37 14.15 9.52
CA GLN A 138 -0.31 15.59 9.29
C GLN A 138 -1.56 16.34 9.78
N VAL A 139 -2.77 15.76 9.63
CA VAL A 139 -4.00 16.34 10.19
C VAL A 139 -3.87 16.49 11.71
N PHE A 140 -3.39 15.47 12.41
CA PHE A 140 -3.23 15.48 13.86
C PHE A 140 -2.07 16.36 14.33
N SER A 141 -0.87 16.19 13.77
CA SER A 141 0.32 16.95 14.19
C SER A 141 0.15 18.45 13.95
N ALA A 142 -0.54 18.84 12.87
CA ALA A 142 -0.83 20.25 12.57
C ALA A 142 -2.11 20.77 13.23
N GLY A 143 -2.90 19.92 13.90
CA GLY A 143 -4.20 20.29 14.47
C GLY A 143 -5.20 20.83 13.44
N ARG A 144 -5.14 20.33 12.19
CA ARG A 144 -5.94 20.83 11.07
C ARG A 144 -7.34 20.20 11.09
N LEU A 145 -8.35 21.00 10.74
CA LEU A 145 -9.66 20.48 10.37
C LEU A 145 -9.73 20.27 8.86
N ILE A 146 -10.21 19.10 8.43
CA ILE A 146 -10.43 18.77 7.02
C ILE A 146 -11.92 18.60 6.74
N PRO A 147 -12.38 18.86 5.50
CA PRO A 147 -13.78 18.66 5.16
C PRO A 147 -14.15 17.17 5.21
N ALA A 148 -15.41 16.89 5.53
CA ALA A 148 -15.92 15.53 5.74
C ALA A 148 -15.72 14.62 4.52
N TRP A 149 -15.89 15.14 3.30
CA TRP A 149 -15.67 14.37 2.07
C TRP A 149 -14.23 13.88 1.95
N LEU A 150 -13.25 14.69 2.37
CA LEU A 150 -11.83 14.36 2.31
C LEU A 150 -11.45 13.36 3.40
N ALA A 151 -12.03 13.50 4.59
CA ALA A 151 -11.88 12.49 5.66
C ALA A 151 -12.43 11.12 5.22
N GLY A 152 -13.59 11.09 4.55
CA GLY A 152 -14.17 9.89 3.97
C GLY A 152 -13.29 9.26 2.89
N ALA A 153 -12.80 10.07 1.94
CA ALA A 153 -11.90 9.61 0.88
C ALA A 153 -10.59 9.04 1.43
N LEU A 154 -9.96 9.72 2.41
CA LEU A 154 -8.76 9.25 3.08
C LEU A 154 -8.96 7.91 3.77
N ALA A 155 -10.04 7.76 4.53
CA ALA A 155 -10.35 6.53 5.26
C ALA A 155 -10.62 5.36 4.30
N ASP A 156 -11.41 5.60 3.24
CA ASP A 156 -11.73 4.60 2.24
C ASP A 156 -10.48 4.11 1.49
N ARG A 157 -9.68 5.04 0.93
CA ARG A 157 -8.45 4.67 0.21
C ARG A 157 -7.43 4.00 1.11
N LEU A 158 -7.32 4.40 2.36
CA LEU A 158 -6.48 3.73 3.34
C LEU A 158 -6.93 2.28 3.56
N VAL A 159 -8.20 2.04 3.87
CA VAL A 159 -8.72 0.70 4.20
C VAL A 159 -8.66 -0.23 2.99
N VAL A 160 -9.08 0.25 1.81
CA VAL A 160 -9.03 -0.52 0.56
C VAL A 160 -7.58 -0.89 0.23
N SER A 161 -6.67 0.08 0.29
CA SER A 161 -5.27 -0.17 -0.07
C SER A 161 -4.55 -1.02 0.98
N ALA A 162 -4.85 -0.83 2.27
CA ALA A 162 -4.37 -1.69 3.36
C ALA A 162 -4.85 -3.13 3.16
N ARG A 163 -6.12 -3.36 2.79
CA ARG A 163 -6.64 -4.72 2.55
C ARG A 163 -5.95 -5.40 1.37
N GLN A 164 -5.70 -4.68 0.28
CA GLN A 164 -4.96 -5.24 -0.85
C GLN A 164 -3.52 -5.55 -0.46
N HIS A 165 -2.82 -4.61 0.17
CA HIS A 165 -1.45 -4.85 0.62
C HIS A 165 -1.36 -6.00 1.64
N LEU A 166 -2.36 -6.14 2.53
CA LEU A 166 -2.44 -7.23 3.50
C LEU A 166 -2.51 -8.61 2.82
N ARG A 167 -3.05 -8.73 1.61
CA ARG A 167 -3.01 -9.99 0.85
C ARG A 167 -1.59 -10.38 0.48
N LEU A 168 -0.76 -9.42 0.08
CA LEU A 168 0.66 -9.64 -0.18
C LEU A 168 1.37 -10.09 1.11
N LEU A 169 1.20 -9.33 2.19
CA LEU A 169 1.85 -9.62 3.48
C LEU A 169 1.43 -10.99 4.04
N ALA A 170 0.14 -11.33 4.00
CA ALA A 170 -0.38 -12.63 4.44
C ALA A 170 0.14 -13.83 3.61
N SER A 171 0.73 -13.57 2.45
CA SER A 171 1.32 -14.59 1.59
C SER A 171 2.80 -14.83 1.91
N LEU A 172 3.43 -13.95 2.68
CA LEU A 172 4.83 -14.08 3.07
C LEU A 172 4.99 -15.20 4.11
N PRO A 173 5.95 -16.13 3.92
CA PRO A 173 6.27 -17.11 4.94
C PRO A 173 6.68 -16.45 6.26
N GLY A 174 6.05 -16.85 7.36
CA GLY A 174 6.32 -16.29 8.69
C GLY A 174 5.44 -15.11 9.10
N VAL A 175 4.59 -14.60 8.20
CA VAL A 175 3.56 -13.60 8.55
C VAL A 175 2.23 -14.32 8.79
N SER A 176 1.67 -14.14 9.99
CA SER A 176 0.40 -14.70 10.42
C SER A 176 -0.71 -13.66 10.31
N VAL A 177 -1.76 -13.97 9.56
CA VAL A 177 -2.98 -13.17 9.42
C VAL A 177 -4.18 -14.09 9.56
N ASP A 178 -5.18 -13.63 10.32
CA ASP A 178 -6.44 -14.34 10.55
C ASP A 178 -7.14 -14.64 9.21
N GLU A 179 -7.56 -15.90 9.03
CA GLU A 179 -8.23 -16.39 7.83
C GLU A 179 -9.59 -15.73 7.61
N ALA A 180 -10.25 -15.26 8.67
CA ALA A 180 -11.47 -14.46 8.55
C ALA A 180 -11.23 -13.07 7.92
N ILE A 181 -9.99 -12.58 7.98
CA ILE A 181 -9.59 -11.30 7.38
C ILE A 181 -9.02 -11.52 5.98
N VAL A 182 -8.06 -12.44 5.82
CA VAL A 182 -7.51 -12.85 4.51
C VAL A 182 -7.60 -14.37 4.38
N PRO A 183 -8.64 -14.88 3.69
CA PRO A 183 -8.79 -16.29 3.38
C PRO A 183 -7.60 -16.82 2.58
N GLU A 184 -7.29 -18.11 2.72
CA GLU A 184 -6.20 -18.75 1.97
C GLU A 184 -6.34 -18.57 0.46
N THR A 185 -7.58 -18.61 -0.05
CA THR A 185 -7.89 -18.41 -1.48
C THR A 185 -7.57 -17.02 -2.01
N GLU A 186 -7.42 -16.03 -1.14
CA GLU A 186 -7.04 -14.66 -1.54
C GLU A 186 -5.55 -14.39 -1.45
N ARG A 187 -4.79 -15.31 -0.82
CA ARG A 187 -3.33 -15.25 -0.70
C ARG A 187 -2.70 -15.58 -2.04
N LEU A 188 -1.52 -15.03 -2.27
CA LEU A 188 -0.75 -15.17 -3.48
C LEU A 188 0.01 -16.49 -3.47
N ASP A 189 -0.10 -17.23 -4.57
CA ASP A 189 0.82 -18.30 -4.90
C ASP A 189 1.99 -17.70 -5.69
N PHE A 190 3.07 -17.33 -4.99
CA PHE A 190 4.25 -16.74 -5.60
C PHE A 190 4.89 -17.64 -6.66
N ALA A 191 4.85 -18.96 -6.48
CA ALA A 191 5.43 -19.90 -7.44
C ALA A 191 4.61 -19.94 -8.73
N ALA A 192 3.28 -19.95 -8.63
CA ALA A 192 2.40 -19.90 -9.79
C ALA A 192 2.51 -18.55 -10.53
N ILE A 193 2.58 -17.44 -9.81
CA ILE A 193 2.74 -16.10 -10.37
C ILE A 193 4.07 -16.00 -11.14
N GLU A 194 5.17 -16.44 -10.54
CA GLU A 194 6.49 -16.41 -11.19
C GLU A 194 6.52 -17.29 -12.45
N ALA A 195 5.97 -18.50 -12.37
CA ALA A 195 5.86 -19.38 -13.53
C ALA A 195 4.98 -18.81 -14.66
N HIS A 196 3.95 -18.03 -14.32
CA HIS A 196 3.15 -17.31 -15.31
C HIS A 196 3.96 -16.17 -15.95
N HIS A 197 4.62 -15.34 -15.15
CA HIS A 197 5.43 -14.21 -15.59
C HIS A 197 6.56 -14.63 -16.55
N GLN A 198 7.29 -15.69 -16.21
CA GLN A 198 8.37 -16.21 -17.07
C GLN A 198 7.83 -16.73 -18.40
N ARG A 199 6.65 -17.37 -18.41
CA ARG A 199 6.00 -17.79 -19.65
C ARG A 199 5.58 -16.61 -20.51
N ALA A 200 5.05 -15.55 -19.90
CA ALA A 200 4.66 -14.32 -20.58
C ALA A 200 5.86 -13.59 -21.19
N LYS A 201 6.96 -13.42 -20.43
CA LYS A 201 8.22 -12.86 -20.94
C LYS A 201 8.75 -13.63 -22.14
N ALA A 202 8.83 -14.96 -22.03
CA ALA A 202 9.29 -15.80 -23.13
C ALA A 202 8.37 -15.70 -24.37
N ALA A 203 7.06 -15.55 -24.19
CA ALA A 203 6.12 -15.36 -25.30
C ALA A 203 6.26 -13.99 -25.97
N SER A 204 6.47 -12.93 -25.19
CA SER A 204 6.73 -11.58 -25.68
C SER A 204 8.02 -11.53 -26.51
N GLN A 205 9.11 -12.10 -25.98
CA GLN A 205 10.39 -12.18 -26.66
C GLN A 205 10.29 -12.90 -28.02
N ARG A 206 9.65 -14.08 -28.05
CA ARG A 206 9.40 -14.80 -29.31
C ARG A 206 8.57 -13.98 -30.31
N SER A 207 7.62 -13.19 -29.83
CA SER A 207 6.77 -12.35 -30.68
C SER A 207 7.55 -11.16 -31.25
N TYR A 208 8.40 -10.53 -30.43
CA TYR A 208 9.31 -9.47 -30.84
C TYR A 208 10.33 -9.97 -31.87
N GLU A 209 10.96 -11.12 -31.65
CA GLU A 209 11.90 -11.73 -32.61
C GLU A 209 11.24 -12.05 -33.95
N ARG A 210 10.00 -12.57 -33.93
CA ARG A 210 9.21 -12.79 -35.16
C ARG A 210 8.87 -11.48 -35.87
N ALA A 211 8.52 -10.43 -35.14
CA ALA A 211 8.24 -9.12 -35.71
C ALA A 211 9.50 -8.50 -36.33
N ARG A 212 10.62 -8.58 -35.62
CA ARG A 212 11.94 -8.11 -36.07
C ARG A 212 12.38 -8.83 -37.36
N ALA A 213 12.27 -10.17 -37.39
CA ALA A 213 12.60 -10.97 -38.58
C ALA A 213 11.71 -10.62 -39.79
N ARG A 214 10.43 -10.27 -39.57
CA ARG A 214 9.52 -9.82 -40.63
C ARG A 214 9.86 -8.43 -41.16
N LEU A 215 10.45 -7.57 -40.33
CA LEU A 215 10.85 -6.21 -40.68
C LEU A 215 12.27 -6.12 -41.26
N GLY A 216 13.02 -7.22 -41.31
CA GLY A 216 14.39 -7.25 -41.86
C GLY A 216 15.42 -6.52 -40.99
N LEU A 217 15.17 -6.40 -39.68
CA LEU A 217 16.02 -5.75 -38.68
C LEU A 217 16.87 -6.75 -37.88
#